data_AF-A0A0E0GK15-F1
#
_entry.id   AF-A0A0E0GK15-F1
#
_cell.length_a   1.000
_cell.length_b   1.000
_cell.length_c   1.000
_cell.angle_alpha   90.00
_cell.angle_beta   90.00
_cell.angle_gamma   90.00
#
_symmetry.space_group_name_H-M   'P 1'
#
loop_
_entity.id
_entity.type
_entity.pdbx_description
1 polymer ?
#
loop_
_entity_poly.entity_id
_entity_poly.type
_entity_poly.pdbx_seq_one_letter_code
_entity_poly.pdbx_strand_id
1 'polypeptide(L)'
;MGFLHRKTSKQTGKLKTLLGLAISRIAAVRRPRLARKSIATDDVRQLLTLGHLDRAIHRVSRTSHREGNMLEAFEMIEMYYKRLIENAAKLDKPGECTEEIREAAAAVMLVAGWCGELPELPFARTILADKFGSDFAEAAKDGTGIVDPMTYREL
;
A
#
# COMPACT_ATOMS: atom_id res chain seq x y z
N MET A 1 -30.43 19.83 6.11
CA MET A 1 -29.63 18.59 6.00
C MET A 1 -28.59 18.56 4.86
N GLY A 2 -28.42 19.59 4.01
CA GLY A 2 -27.57 19.51 2.81
C GLY A 2 -26.06 19.80 2.95
N PHE A 3 -25.59 20.33 4.09
CA PHE A 3 -24.20 20.78 4.23
C PHE A 3 -23.19 19.64 4.48
N LEU A 4 -23.60 18.60 5.23
CA LEU A 4 -22.73 17.47 5.56
C LEU A 4 -22.46 16.60 4.33
N HIS A 5 -23.50 16.30 3.53
CA HIS A 5 -23.39 15.47 2.34
C HIS A 5 -22.54 16.12 1.22
N ARG A 6 -22.57 17.46 1.12
CA ARG A 6 -21.74 18.21 0.17
C ARG A 6 -20.25 18.18 0.55
N LYS A 7 -19.94 18.17 1.85
CA LYS A 7 -18.56 18.10 2.36
C LYS A 7 -17.96 16.71 2.12
N THR A 8 -18.71 15.65 2.40
CA THR A 8 -18.26 14.26 2.19
C THR A 8 -18.04 13.94 0.71
N SER A 9 -18.96 14.35 -0.16
CA SER A 9 -18.83 14.15 -1.62
C SER A 9 -17.57 14.84 -2.21
N LYS A 10 -17.24 16.06 -1.74
CA LYS A 10 -16.02 16.76 -2.16
C LYS A 10 -14.75 16.05 -1.65
N GLN A 11 -14.79 15.50 -0.43
CA GLN A 11 -13.70 14.69 0.12
C GLN A 11 -13.51 13.38 -0.66
N THR A 12 -14.59 12.73 -1.07
CA THR A 12 -14.56 11.52 -1.91
C THR A 12 -13.95 11.77 -3.27
N GLY A 13 -14.30 12.89 -3.93
CA GLY A 13 -13.66 13.30 -5.18
C GLY A 13 -12.15 13.47 -5.03
N LYS A 14 -11.71 14.17 -3.97
CA LYS A 14 -10.27 14.34 -3.66
C LYS A 14 -9.59 13.00 -3.36
N LEU A 15 -10.22 12.13 -2.59
CA LEU A 15 -9.70 10.81 -2.27
C LEU A 15 -9.47 10.00 -3.56
N LYS A 16 -10.45 9.95 -4.47
CA LYS A 16 -10.29 9.25 -5.76
C LYS A 16 -9.10 9.78 -6.55
N THR A 17 -8.92 11.10 -6.61
CA THR A 17 -7.77 11.70 -7.31
C THR A 17 -6.45 11.30 -6.65
N LEU A 18 -6.36 11.37 -5.32
CA LEU A 18 -5.16 10.98 -4.57
C LEU A 18 -4.81 9.50 -4.76
N LEU A 19 -5.81 8.62 -4.67
CA LEU A 19 -5.63 7.19 -4.90
C LEU A 19 -5.20 6.88 -6.34
N GLY A 20 -5.77 7.57 -7.33
CA GLY A 20 -5.37 7.42 -8.74
C GLY A 20 -3.93 7.89 -9.01
N LEU A 21 -3.50 8.99 -8.38
CA LEU A 21 -2.11 9.45 -8.42
C LEU A 21 -1.18 8.43 -7.76
N ALA A 22 -1.56 7.88 -6.61
CA ALA A 22 -0.78 6.87 -5.91
C ALA A 22 -0.62 5.59 -6.74
N ILE A 23 -1.67 5.11 -7.42
CA ILE A 23 -1.57 3.98 -8.38
C ILE A 23 -0.58 4.30 -9.50
N SER A 24 -0.67 5.50 -10.09
CA SER A 24 0.24 5.94 -11.15
C SER A 24 1.70 5.97 -10.68
N ARG A 25 1.92 6.40 -9.43
CA ARG A 25 3.23 6.44 -8.78
C ARG A 25 3.77 5.05 -8.48
N ILE A 26 2.92 4.14 -8.01
CA ILE A 26 3.24 2.70 -7.85
C ILE A 26 3.74 2.13 -9.18
N ALA A 27 3.04 2.37 -10.28
CA ALA A 27 3.46 1.91 -11.60
C ALA A 27 4.84 2.46 -12.01
N ALA A 28 5.14 3.71 -11.65
CA ALA A 28 6.44 4.33 -11.93
C ALA A 28 7.58 3.70 -11.10
N VAL A 29 7.37 3.42 -9.81
CA VAL A 29 8.40 2.85 -8.92
C VAL A 29 8.59 1.34 -9.10
N ARG A 30 7.58 0.60 -9.58
CA ARG A 30 7.69 -0.85 -9.85
C ARG A 30 8.71 -1.18 -10.93
N ARG A 31 8.79 -0.38 -12.00
CA ARG A 31 9.69 -0.62 -13.14
C ARG A 31 11.18 -0.75 -12.74
N PRO A 32 11.79 0.23 -12.05
CA PRO A 32 13.20 0.11 -11.66
C PRO A 32 13.43 -1.01 -10.63
N ARG A 33 12.43 -1.33 -9.78
CA ARG A 33 12.51 -2.45 -8.82
C ARG A 33 12.55 -3.81 -9.51
N LEU A 34 11.70 -4.01 -10.52
CA LEU A 34 11.71 -5.22 -11.35
C LEU A 34 13.07 -5.40 -12.04
N ALA A 35 13.64 -4.34 -12.59
CA ALA A 35 14.98 -4.40 -13.17
C ALA A 35 16.05 -4.81 -12.14
N ARG A 36 16.03 -4.22 -10.94
CA ARG A 36 16.96 -4.60 -9.86
C ARG A 36 16.78 -6.05 -9.39
N LYS A 37 15.55 -6.54 -9.30
CA LYS A 37 15.24 -7.94 -8.98
C LYS A 37 15.77 -8.90 -10.05
N SER A 38 15.58 -8.55 -11.33
CA SER A 38 16.11 -9.33 -12.45
C SER A 38 17.63 -9.43 -12.38
N ILE A 39 18.33 -8.29 -12.26
CA ILE A 39 19.79 -8.24 -12.14
C ILE A 39 20.26 -9.06 -10.93
N ALA A 40 19.61 -8.90 -9.77
CA ALA A 40 19.96 -9.68 -8.58
C ALA A 40 19.77 -11.19 -8.78
N THR A 41 18.78 -11.60 -9.55
CA THR A 41 18.52 -13.01 -9.85
C THR A 41 19.59 -13.57 -10.79
N ASP A 42 19.98 -12.79 -11.81
CA ASP A 42 21.07 -13.15 -12.71
C ASP A 42 22.42 -13.24 -12.00
N ASP A 43 22.71 -12.31 -11.08
CA ASP A 43 23.92 -12.35 -10.25
C ASP A 43 23.96 -13.63 -9.39
N VAL A 44 22.83 -13.98 -8.75
CA VAL A 44 22.73 -15.22 -7.96
C VAL A 44 23.01 -16.43 -8.83
N ARG A 45 22.41 -16.49 -10.03
CA ARG A 45 22.63 -17.59 -10.97
C ARG A 45 24.10 -17.73 -11.36
N GLN A 46 24.79 -16.62 -11.64
CA GLN A 46 26.21 -16.62 -11.96
C GLN A 46 27.07 -17.05 -10.76
N LEU A 47 26.79 -16.54 -9.57
CA LEU A 47 27.52 -16.91 -8.35
C LEU A 47 27.38 -18.40 -8.03
N LEU A 48 26.19 -18.98 -8.23
CA LEU A 48 25.97 -20.41 -8.07
C LEU A 48 26.75 -21.24 -9.09
N THR A 49 26.81 -20.78 -10.35
CA THR A 49 27.57 -21.45 -11.43
C THR A 49 29.08 -21.44 -11.13
N LEU A 50 29.59 -20.39 -10.50
CA LEU A 50 30.99 -20.27 -10.08
C LEU A 50 31.29 -20.97 -8.73
N GLY A 51 30.28 -21.58 -8.09
CA GLY A 51 30.43 -22.25 -6.79
C GLY A 51 30.54 -21.31 -5.59
N HIS A 52 30.25 -20.01 -5.75
CA HIS A 52 30.32 -19.00 -4.69
C HIS A 52 29.04 -18.97 -3.84
N LEU A 53 28.78 -20.04 -3.10
CA LEU A 53 27.55 -20.23 -2.31
C LEU A 53 27.29 -19.10 -1.29
N ASP A 54 28.28 -18.73 -0.48
CA ASP A 54 28.10 -17.69 0.55
C ASP A 54 27.71 -16.33 -0.04
N ARG A 55 28.29 -15.97 -1.19
CA ARG A 55 27.96 -14.74 -1.90
C ARG A 55 26.56 -14.81 -2.52
N ALA A 56 26.18 -15.96 -3.05
CA ALA A 56 24.84 -16.18 -3.60
C ALA A 56 23.76 -16.04 -2.52
N ILE A 57 23.97 -16.66 -1.35
CA ILE A 57 23.06 -16.55 -0.18
C ILE A 57 22.94 -15.08 0.24
N HIS A 58 24.06 -14.39 0.43
CA HIS A 58 24.04 -12.98 0.80
C HIS A 58 23.29 -12.12 -0.24
N ARG A 59 23.47 -12.38 -1.54
CA ARG A 59 22.80 -11.64 -2.63
C ARG A 59 21.28 -11.84 -2.61
N VAL A 60 20.82 -13.06 -2.36
CA VAL A 60 19.39 -13.38 -2.22
C VAL A 60 18.79 -12.63 -1.03
N SER A 61 19.36 -12.79 0.16
CA SER A 61 18.83 -12.20 1.40
C SER A 61 18.78 -10.67 1.34
N ARG A 62 19.81 -10.02 0.77
CA ARG A 62 19.91 -8.56 0.84
C ARG A 62 19.10 -7.80 -0.21
N THR A 63 18.95 -8.33 -1.42
CA THR A 63 18.38 -7.55 -2.52
C THR A 63 17.29 -8.26 -3.30
N SER A 64 17.44 -9.54 -3.63
CA SER A 64 16.39 -10.26 -4.36
C SER A 64 15.12 -10.36 -3.51
N HIS A 65 15.27 -10.71 -2.23
CA HIS A 65 14.18 -10.77 -1.27
C HIS A 65 13.55 -9.38 -1.03
N ARG A 66 14.37 -8.38 -0.71
CA ARG A 66 13.92 -6.99 -0.45
C ARG A 66 13.10 -6.40 -1.61
N GLU A 67 13.57 -6.55 -2.84
CA GLU A 67 12.85 -6.05 -4.01
C GLU A 67 11.60 -6.88 -4.30
N GLY A 68 11.62 -8.19 -4.02
CA GLY A 68 10.45 -9.06 -4.09
C GLY A 68 9.34 -8.62 -3.15
N ASN A 69 9.66 -8.46 -1.87
CA ASN A 69 8.70 -8.04 -0.84
C ASN A 69 8.12 -6.66 -1.19
N MET A 70 8.96 -5.68 -1.55
CA MET A 70 8.45 -4.35 -1.95
C MET A 70 7.47 -4.41 -3.13
N LEU A 71 7.76 -5.23 -4.14
CA LEU A 71 6.86 -5.40 -5.29
C LEU A 71 5.52 -6.01 -4.89
N GLU A 72 5.52 -7.00 -4.00
CA GLU A 72 4.31 -7.62 -3.45
C GLU A 72 3.50 -6.63 -2.61
N ALA A 73 4.16 -5.83 -1.77
CA ALA A 73 3.52 -4.76 -1.02
C ALA A 73 2.80 -3.78 -1.95
N PHE A 74 3.48 -3.32 -3.01
CA PHE A 74 2.89 -2.40 -3.97
C PHE A 74 1.66 -2.99 -4.67
N GLU A 75 1.65 -4.30 -4.94
CA GLU A 75 0.51 -4.98 -5.54
C GLU A 75 -0.70 -5.03 -4.60
N MET A 76 -0.46 -5.37 -3.33
CA MET A 76 -1.49 -5.35 -2.29
C MET A 76 -2.08 -3.94 -2.09
N ILE A 77 -1.22 -2.92 -2.02
CA ILE A 77 -1.64 -1.52 -1.87
C ILE A 77 -2.48 -1.07 -3.07
N GLU A 78 -2.02 -1.38 -4.28
CA GLU A 78 -2.73 -1.04 -5.52
C GLU A 78 -4.13 -1.70 -5.55
N MET A 79 -4.24 -2.95 -5.10
CA MET A 79 -5.52 -3.65 -4.97
C MET A 79 -6.48 -2.92 -4.01
N TYR A 80 -6.01 -2.52 -2.82
CA TYR A 80 -6.83 -1.77 -1.87
C TYR A 80 -7.27 -0.41 -2.41
N TYR A 81 -6.38 0.32 -3.10
CA TYR A 81 -6.73 1.59 -3.73
C TYR A 81 -7.80 1.44 -4.81
N LYS A 82 -7.68 0.44 -5.69
CA LYS A 82 -8.69 0.15 -6.72
C LYS A 82 -10.04 -0.15 -6.08
N ARG A 83 -10.06 -0.99 -5.04
CA ARG A 83 -11.29 -1.33 -4.30
C ARG A 83 -11.97 -0.11 -3.69
N LEU A 84 -11.20 0.81 -3.11
CA LEU A 84 -11.73 2.08 -2.57
C LEU A 84 -12.24 3.02 -3.66
N ILE A 85 -11.57 3.09 -4.82
CA ILE A 85 -12.02 3.91 -5.96
C ILE A 85 -13.34 3.38 -6.53
N GLU A 86 -13.46 2.07 -6.70
CA GLU A 86 -14.67 1.39 -7.19
C GLU A 86 -15.86 1.59 -6.25
N ASN A 87 -15.60 1.55 -4.94
CA ASN A 87 -16.62 1.71 -3.90
C ASN A 87 -16.71 3.13 -3.35
N ALA A 88 -16.15 4.13 -4.03
CA ALA A 88 -16.04 5.49 -3.51
C ALA A 88 -17.40 6.13 -3.16
N ALA A 89 -18.47 5.79 -3.89
CA ALA A 89 -19.82 6.27 -3.59
C ALA A 89 -20.34 5.79 -2.22
N LYS A 90 -19.91 4.60 -1.76
CA LYS A 90 -20.26 4.05 -0.46
C LYS A 90 -19.46 4.72 0.67
N LEU A 91 -18.28 5.29 0.38
CA LEU A 91 -17.49 6.04 1.36
C LEU A 91 -18.13 7.36 1.80
N ASP A 92 -19.19 7.82 1.14
CA ASP A 92 -20.00 8.96 1.60
C ASP A 92 -21.02 8.58 2.67
N LYS A 93 -21.24 7.28 2.88
CA LYS A 93 -22.12 6.71 3.88
C LYS A 93 -21.39 5.57 4.62
N PRO A 94 -20.50 5.89 5.56
CA PRO A 94 -19.66 4.90 6.25
C PRO A 94 -20.46 3.79 6.96
N GLY A 95 -21.70 4.06 7.39
CA GLY A 95 -22.59 3.06 7.97
C GLY A 95 -23.16 2.02 6.97
N GLU A 96 -23.08 2.27 5.67
CA GLU A 96 -23.46 1.34 4.59
C GLU A 96 -22.23 0.62 3.99
N CYS A 97 -21.01 0.87 4.50
CA CYS A 97 -19.81 0.18 4.03
C CYS A 97 -19.78 -1.27 4.50
N THR A 98 -19.48 -2.19 3.58
CA THR A 98 -19.21 -3.60 3.86
C THR A 98 -17.88 -3.77 4.61
N GLU A 99 -17.69 -4.90 5.29
CA GLU A 99 -16.43 -5.22 5.98
C GLU A 99 -15.22 -5.10 5.06
N GLU A 100 -15.34 -5.58 3.81
CA GLU A 100 -14.25 -5.51 2.81
C GLU A 100 -13.79 -4.08 2.48
N ILE A 101 -14.70 -3.11 2.51
CA ILE A 101 -14.37 -1.69 2.26
C ILE A 101 -13.69 -1.09 3.50
N ARG A 102 -14.15 -1.47 4.69
CA ARG A 102 -13.52 -1.04 5.94
C ARG A 102 -12.13 -1.65 6.08
N GLU A 103 -11.96 -2.92 5.76
CA GLU A 103 -10.66 -3.58 5.70
C GLU A 103 -9.72 -2.86 4.72
N ALA A 104 -10.19 -2.54 3.51
CA ALA A 104 -9.40 -1.77 2.55
C ALA A 104 -9.03 -0.37 3.06
N ALA A 105 -9.95 0.31 3.73
CA ALA A 105 -9.68 1.62 4.33
C ALA A 105 -8.64 1.53 5.46
N ALA A 106 -8.76 0.54 6.35
CA ALA A 106 -7.82 0.28 7.43
C ALA A 106 -6.42 -0.08 6.90
N ALA A 107 -6.35 -0.96 5.89
CA ALA A 107 -5.10 -1.32 5.22
C ALA A 107 -4.37 -0.08 4.65
N VAL A 108 -5.11 0.80 3.96
CA VAL A 108 -4.54 2.03 3.41
C VAL A 108 -4.05 2.99 4.52
N MET A 109 -4.81 3.13 5.60
CA MET A 109 -4.41 3.95 6.75
C MET A 109 -3.16 3.39 7.43
N LEU A 110 -3.06 2.07 7.56
CA LEU A 110 -1.90 1.39 8.11
C LEU A 110 -0.68 1.70 7.25
N VAL A 111 -0.72 1.35 5.97
CA VAL A 111 0.40 1.51 5.02
C VAL A 111 0.85 2.98 4.86
N ALA A 112 -0.05 3.94 5.06
CA ALA A 112 0.29 5.36 5.06
C ALA A 112 1.42 5.74 6.03
N GLY A 113 1.63 4.97 7.10
CA GLY A 113 2.73 5.17 8.04
C GLY A 113 4.10 4.66 7.56
N TRP A 114 4.15 3.84 6.51
CA TRP A 114 5.32 3.00 6.18
C TRP A 114 5.93 3.39 4.84
N CYS A 115 5.10 3.83 3.89
CA CYS A 115 5.53 4.05 2.52
C CYS A 115 5.86 5.53 2.25
N GLY A 116 7.08 5.94 2.61
CA GLY A 116 7.60 7.29 2.30
C GLY A 116 7.72 7.59 0.80
N GLU A 117 7.61 6.57 -0.07
CA GLU A 117 7.65 6.71 -1.53
C GLU A 117 6.34 7.26 -2.13
N LEU A 118 5.26 7.27 -1.34
CA LEU A 118 3.92 7.70 -1.74
C LEU A 118 3.47 8.92 -0.92
N PRO A 119 3.80 10.16 -1.35
CA PRO A 119 3.42 11.38 -0.63
C PRO A 119 1.90 11.63 -0.58
N GLU A 120 1.10 10.88 -1.35
CA GLU A 120 -0.36 10.97 -1.38
C GLU A 120 -1.04 10.26 -0.20
N LEU A 121 -0.33 9.30 0.43
CA LEU A 121 -0.84 8.45 1.50
C LEU A 121 -1.25 9.20 2.77
N PRO A 122 -0.46 10.14 3.30
CA PRO A 122 -0.84 10.92 4.48
C PRO A 122 -2.16 11.66 4.28
N PHE A 123 -2.36 12.24 3.10
CA PHE A 123 -3.59 12.95 2.75
C PHE A 123 -4.79 12.00 2.64
N ALA A 124 -4.60 10.84 2.02
CA ALA A 124 -5.64 9.80 1.94
C ALA A 124 -6.06 9.33 3.34
N ARG A 125 -5.10 9.11 4.23
CA ARG A 125 -5.34 8.73 5.62
C ARG A 125 -6.14 9.79 6.39
N THR A 126 -5.81 11.08 6.25
CA THR A 126 -6.59 12.16 6.89
C THR A 126 -8.04 12.17 6.40
N ILE A 127 -8.26 12.02 5.10
CA ILE A 127 -9.62 11.99 4.53
C ILE A 127 -10.41 10.77 5.02
N LEU A 128 -9.76 9.60 5.11
CA LEU A 128 -10.40 8.39 5.61
C LEU A 128 -10.69 8.51 7.12
N ALA A 129 -9.82 9.13 7.91
CA ALA A 129 -10.05 9.36 9.34
C ALA A 129 -11.22 10.32 9.58
N ASP A 130 -11.33 11.38 8.78
CA ASP A 130 -12.49 12.29 8.79
C ASP A 130 -13.81 11.56 8.45
N LYS A 131 -13.76 10.48 7.65
CA LYS A 131 -14.93 9.72 7.19
C LYS A 131 -15.36 8.61 8.15
N PHE A 132 -14.40 7.84 8.67
CA PHE A 132 -14.67 6.68 9.54
C PHE A 132 -14.55 6.99 11.03
N GLY A 133 -14.00 8.14 11.40
CA GLY A 133 -13.76 8.55 12.79
C GLY A 133 -12.33 8.27 13.27
N SER A 134 -11.94 8.98 14.33
CA SER A 134 -10.63 8.82 14.98
C SER A 134 -10.41 7.42 15.55
N ASP A 135 -11.45 6.82 16.13
CA ASP A 135 -11.38 5.52 16.80
C ASP A 135 -11.06 4.41 15.79
N PHE A 136 -11.64 4.51 14.59
CA PHE A 136 -11.32 3.62 13.47
C PHE A 136 -9.87 3.81 13.00
N ALA A 137 -9.41 5.07 12.93
CA ALA A 137 -8.04 5.36 12.53
C ALA A 137 -6.99 4.94 13.59
N GLU A 138 -7.38 4.82 14.86
CA GLU A 138 -6.55 4.24 15.91
C GLU A 138 -6.54 2.71 15.84
N ALA A 139 -7.70 2.07 15.73
CA ALA A 139 -7.79 0.62 15.54
C ALA A 139 -7.02 0.14 14.28
N ALA A 140 -7.03 0.93 13.22
CA ALA A 140 -6.27 0.64 12.00
C ALA A 140 -4.74 0.71 12.19
N LYS A 141 -4.23 1.41 13.22
CA LYS A 141 -2.79 1.43 13.54
C LYS A 141 -2.36 0.16 14.29
N ASP A 142 -3.23 -0.39 15.11
CA ASP A 142 -2.93 -1.54 15.97
C ASP A 142 -2.86 -2.86 15.20
N GLY A 143 -3.33 -2.88 13.95
CA GLY A 143 -2.95 -3.89 12.96
C GLY A 143 -3.34 -5.32 13.32
N THR A 144 -4.42 -5.53 14.08
CA THR A 144 -4.92 -6.87 14.39
C THR A 144 -5.56 -7.50 13.15
N GLY A 145 -4.73 -8.14 12.30
CA GLY A 145 -5.18 -9.05 11.24
C GLY A 145 -5.08 -8.54 9.80
N ILE A 146 -4.58 -7.32 9.56
CA ILE A 146 -4.52 -6.76 8.20
C ILE A 146 -3.05 -6.51 7.86
N VAL A 147 -2.47 -7.47 7.14
CA VAL A 147 -1.09 -7.50 6.64
C VAL A 147 -0.05 -7.63 7.75
N ASP A 148 0.69 -8.74 7.75
CA ASP A 148 1.79 -8.94 8.70
C ASP A 148 2.80 -7.78 8.59
N PRO A 149 2.91 -6.91 9.60
CA PRO A 149 3.87 -5.81 9.57
C PRO A 149 5.31 -6.34 9.53
N MET A 150 5.54 -7.60 9.94
CA MET A 150 6.85 -8.24 10.02
C MET A 150 7.43 -8.60 8.65
N THR A 151 6.63 -8.81 7.60
CA THR A 151 7.16 -9.08 6.24
C THR A 151 7.88 -7.87 5.63
N TYR A 152 7.65 -6.68 6.19
CA TYR A 152 8.18 -5.41 5.70
C TYR A 152 9.00 -4.63 6.74
N ARG A 153 9.03 -5.08 8.00
CA ARG A 153 9.83 -4.46 9.07
C ARG A 153 11.33 -4.70 8.92
N GLU A 154 11.72 -5.71 8.14
CA GLU A 154 13.11 -6.02 7.79
C GLU A 154 13.55 -5.42 6.43
N LEU A 155 12.79 -4.47 5.88
CA LEU A 155 13.18 -3.70 4.68
C LEU A 155 14.29 -2.68 4.96
#